data_AF-A0A661C856-F1
#
_entry.id   AF-A0A661C856-F1
#
_cell.length_a   1.000
_cell.length_b   1.000
_cell.length_c   1.000
_cell.angle_alpha   90.00
_cell.angle_beta   90.00
_cell.angle_gamma   90.00
#
_symmetry.space_group_name_H-M   'P 1'
#
loop_
_entity.id
_entity.type
_entity.pdbx_description
1 polymer ?
#
loop_
_entity_poly.entity_id
_entity_poly.type
_entity_poly.pdbx_seq_one_letter_code
_entity_poly.pdbx_strand_id
1 'polypeptide(L)'
;MVTLDLFNPRSAHAEYADVVINNYSDEAGMRPVVFPHWFHRIRFRCKVCHADLGFKFDAGGNDINMLKIIDGEYCGACHDGDIAWSVENCDLCHSGQPGTPTQVHGSTLQKLKTSPAADAK
;
A
#
# COMPACT_ATOMS: atom_id res chain seq x y z
N MET A 1 20.30 17.68 -33.99
CA MET A 1 20.66 17.25 -32.63
C MET A 1 19.39 16.91 -31.89
N VAL A 2 18.98 15.64 -31.91
CA VAL A 2 17.86 15.13 -31.09
C VAL A 2 18.51 14.61 -29.82
N THR A 3 18.51 15.42 -28.77
CA THR A 3 19.06 15.03 -27.46
C THR A 3 18.20 13.91 -26.87
N LEU A 4 18.88 12.89 -26.35
CA LEU A 4 18.30 11.71 -25.74
C LEU A 4 17.55 12.07 -24.45
N ASP A 5 16.23 12.25 -24.52
CA ASP A 5 15.35 12.31 -23.33
C ASP A 5 14.50 11.04 -23.13
N LEU A 6 14.89 9.92 -23.75
CA LEU A 6 14.17 8.64 -23.69
C LEU A 6 14.58 7.73 -22.52
N PHE A 7 15.52 8.15 -21.67
CA PHE A 7 16.08 7.32 -20.59
C PHE A 7 15.81 7.84 -19.17
N ASN A 8 14.93 8.83 -18.99
CA ASN A 8 14.54 9.24 -17.64
C ASN A 8 13.35 8.38 -17.18
N PRO A 9 13.53 7.42 -16.25
CA PRO A 9 12.39 6.68 -15.71
C PRO A 9 11.44 7.69 -15.07
N ARG A 10 10.18 7.70 -15.53
CA ARG A 10 9.14 8.51 -14.89
C ARG A 10 9.06 8.06 -13.43
N SER A 11 9.31 8.99 -12.50
CA SER A 11 9.12 8.75 -11.08
C SER A 11 7.72 8.18 -10.88
N ALA A 12 7.61 7.02 -10.23
CA ALA A 12 6.31 6.55 -9.77
C ALA A 12 5.79 7.56 -8.74
N HIS A 13 4.58 8.07 -8.95
CA HIS A 13 3.90 8.94 -8.02
C HIS A 13 2.82 8.13 -7.33
N ALA A 14 2.77 8.20 -5.99
CA ALA A 14 1.65 7.66 -5.25
C ALA A 14 0.41 8.51 -5.54
N GLU A 15 -0.73 7.87 -5.69
CA GLU A 15 -2.01 8.53 -5.96
C GLU A 15 -2.77 8.80 -4.65
N TYR A 16 -3.71 9.75 -4.70
CA TYR A 16 -4.54 10.04 -3.54
C TYR A 16 -5.28 8.78 -3.05
N ALA A 17 -5.19 8.57 -1.73
CA ALA A 17 -5.70 7.42 -1.01
C ALA A 17 -4.93 6.10 -1.22
N ASP A 18 -3.76 6.09 -1.85
CA ASP A 18 -2.86 4.94 -1.72
C ASP A 18 -2.47 4.74 -0.26
N VAL A 19 -2.50 3.50 0.22
CA VAL A 19 -2.21 3.19 1.63
C VAL A 19 -0.84 2.54 1.71
N VAL A 20 0.03 3.15 2.50
CA VAL A 20 1.29 2.50 2.90
C VAL A 20 0.99 1.70 4.16
N ILE A 21 1.38 0.43 4.17
CA ILE A 21 1.23 -0.50 5.29
C ILE A 21 2.62 -0.94 5.72
N ASN A 22 2.99 -0.57 6.94
CA ASN A 22 4.30 -0.83 7.52
C ASN A 22 4.22 -1.27 9.00
N ASN A 23 3.12 -1.89 9.40
CA ASN A 23 2.94 -2.38 10.76
C ASN A 23 3.97 -3.47 11.12
N TYR A 24 4.43 -4.25 10.12
CA TYR A 24 5.37 -5.36 10.33
C TYR A 24 6.49 -5.44 9.28
N SER A 25 6.36 -4.78 8.12
CA SER A 25 7.23 -5.00 6.97
C SER A 25 8.69 -4.64 7.26
N ASP A 26 8.96 -3.40 7.68
CA ASP A 26 10.32 -2.95 7.94
C ASP A 26 11.01 -3.77 9.04
N GLU A 27 10.28 -4.12 10.11
CA GLU A 27 10.80 -4.98 11.19
C GLU A 27 11.16 -6.38 10.69
N ALA A 28 10.40 -6.91 9.73
CA ALA A 28 10.68 -8.16 9.05
C ALA A 28 11.74 -8.06 7.93
N GLY A 29 12.40 -6.90 7.77
CA GLY A 29 13.41 -6.68 6.73
C GLY A 29 12.83 -6.56 5.31
N MET A 30 11.52 -6.34 5.18
CA MET A 30 10.83 -6.17 3.90
C MET A 30 10.41 -4.71 3.72
N ARG A 31 10.42 -4.22 2.48
CA ARG A 31 9.94 -2.87 2.20
C ARG A 31 8.46 -2.70 2.60
N PRO A 32 8.01 -1.49 2.97
CA PRO A 32 6.60 -1.25 3.25
C PRO A 32 5.71 -1.64 2.07
N VAL A 33 4.50 -2.12 2.37
CA VAL A 33 3.54 -2.47 1.32
C VAL A 33 2.83 -1.21 0.85
N VAL A 34 2.70 -1.04 -0.47
CA VAL A 34 1.85 0.01 -1.06
C VAL A 34 0.60 -0.64 -1.63
N PHE A 35 -0.55 -0.27 -1.09
CA PHE A 35 -1.84 -0.67 -1.60
C PHE A 35 -2.44 0.45 -2.47
N PRO A 36 -2.48 0.27 -3.81
CA PRO A 36 -3.01 1.27 -4.72
C PRO A 36 -4.54 1.17 -4.77
N HIS A 37 -5.24 2.02 -4.04
CA HIS A 37 -6.70 1.98 -4.03
C HIS A 37 -7.28 2.21 -5.43
N TRP A 38 -6.66 3.07 -6.24
CA TRP A 38 -7.10 3.36 -7.61
C TRP A 38 -7.26 2.08 -8.44
N PHE A 39 -6.23 1.23 -8.47
CA PHE A 39 -6.24 0.02 -9.28
C PHE A 39 -7.33 -0.97 -8.85
N HIS A 40 -7.53 -1.10 -7.55
CA HIS A 40 -8.54 -1.97 -6.97
C HIS A 40 -9.96 -1.42 -7.19
N ARG A 41 -10.15 -0.09 -7.10
CA ARG A 41 -11.47 0.57 -7.32
C ARG A 41 -11.98 0.50 -8.75
N ILE A 42 -11.11 0.28 -9.74
CA ILE A 42 -11.55 0.06 -11.13
C ILE A 42 -12.26 -1.30 -11.28
N ARG A 43 -11.94 -2.28 -10.43
CA ARG A 43 -12.45 -3.66 -10.52
C ARG A 43 -13.48 -4.00 -9.45
N PHE A 44 -13.34 -3.43 -8.26
CA PHE A 44 -14.13 -3.79 -7.09
C PHE A 44 -14.75 -2.57 -6.42
N ARG A 45 -15.94 -2.78 -5.83
CA ARG A 45 -16.63 -1.76 -5.03
C ARG A 45 -16.07 -1.73 -3.62
N CYS A 46 -16.20 -0.59 -2.94
CA CYS A 46 -15.71 -0.38 -1.57
C CYS A 46 -16.16 -1.47 -0.58
N LYS A 47 -17.40 -1.98 -0.74
CA LYS A 47 -17.98 -3.03 0.10
C LYS A 47 -17.15 -4.31 0.11
N VAL A 48 -16.60 -4.70 -1.04
CA VAL A 48 -15.82 -5.95 -1.17
C VAL A 48 -14.67 -5.94 -0.17
N CYS A 49 -13.90 -4.85 -0.12
CA CYS A 49 -12.78 -4.77 0.81
C CYS A 49 -13.24 -4.47 2.25
N HIS A 50 -14.04 -3.43 2.45
CA HIS A 50 -14.25 -2.90 3.79
C HIS A 50 -15.35 -3.61 4.59
N ALA A 51 -16.35 -4.19 3.94
CA ALA A 51 -17.41 -4.93 4.61
C ALA A 51 -17.19 -6.44 4.52
N ASP A 52 -16.90 -6.95 3.32
CA ASP A 52 -16.85 -8.40 3.09
C ASP A 52 -15.53 -9.01 3.56
N LEU A 53 -14.39 -8.36 3.24
CA LEU A 53 -13.07 -8.77 3.70
C LEU A 53 -12.64 -8.13 5.03
N GLY A 54 -13.47 -7.25 5.61
CA GLY A 54 -13.25 -6.68 6.94
C GLY A 54 -12.06 -5.71 7.05
N PHE A 55 -11.61 -5.10 5.95
CA PHE A 55 -10.64 -4.00 6.03
C PHE A 55 -11.27 -2.80 6.75
N LYS A 56 -10.71 -2.37 7.87
CA LYS A 56 -11.17 -1.19 8.61
C LYS A 56 -10.90 0.07 7.79
N PHE A 57 -11.72 1.10 8.01
CA PHE A 57 -11.51 2.44 7.44
C PHE A 57 -10.42 3.21 8.20
N ASP A 58 -9.28 2.55 8.44
CA ASP A 58 -8.15 3.11 9.17
C ASP A 58 -6.85 2.46 8.71
N ALA A 59 -5.83 3.27 8.41
CA ALA A 59 -4.55 2.76 7.94
C ALA A 59 -3.82 2.08 9.11
N GLY A 60 -3.54 0.78 8.97
CA GLY A 60 -2.96 -0.02 10.03
C GLY A 60 -3.97 -0.48 11.08
N GLY A 61 -5.27 -0.31 10.85
CA GLY A 61 -6.32 -0.78 11.78
C GLY A 61 -6.53 -2.30 11.79
N ASN A 62 -5.97 -3.03 10.82
CA ASN A 62 -6.01 -4.48 10.73
C ASN A 62 -4.62 -5.08 10.96
N ASP A 63 -4.58 -6.18 11.70
CA ASP A 63 -3.36 -6.99 11.88
C ASP A 63 -3.16 -7.90 10.66
N ILE A 64 -2.69 -7.31 9.56
CA ILE A 64 -2.41 -8.01 8.31
C ILE A 64 -0.99 -8.57 8.38
N ASN A 65 -0.86 -9.89 8.29
CA ASN A 65 0.43 -10.57 8.22
C ASN A 65 0.41 -11.66 7.14
N MET A 66 1.58 -12.16 6.77
CA MET A 66 1.70 -13.16 5.69
C MET A 66 1.02 -14.49 6.01
N LEU A 67 0.90 -14.89 7.28
CA LEU A 67 0.18 -16.12 7.65
C LEU A 67 -1.30 -16.01 7.29
N LYS A 68 -1.96 -14.93 7.71
CA LYS A 68 -3.36 -14.66 7.36
C LYS A 68 -3.55 -14.52 5.84
N ILE A 69 -2.60 -13.89 5.16
CA ILE A 69 -2.64 -13.76 3.70
C ILE A 69 -2.55 -15.13 3.01
N ILE A 70 -1.67 -16.02 3.47
CA ILE A 70 -1.56 -17.38 2.92
C ILE A 70 -2.83 -18.19 3.20
N ASP A 71 -3.48 -17.95 4.35
CA ASP A 71 -4.75 -18.58 4.72
C ASP A 71 -5.97 -17.99 3.96
N GLY A 72 -5.76 -17.09 3.00
CA GLY A 72 -6.80 -16.53 2.15
C GLY A 72 -7.51 -15.30 2.74
N GLU A 73 -7.01 -14.74 3.84
CA GLU A 73 -7.54 -13.49 4.39
C GLU A 73 -6.91 -12.26 3.72
N TYR A 74 -7.62 -11.12 3.80
CA TYR A 74 -7.14 -9.82 3.32
C TYR A 74 -6.69 -9.85 1.85
N CYS A 75 -5.39 -9.68 1.60
CA CYS A 75 -4.80 -9.71 0.27
C CYS A 75 -4.96 -11.10 -0.37
N GLY A 76 -4.86 -12.17 0.44
CA GLY A 76 -4.95 -13.55 -0.01
C GLY A 76 -6.29 -13.96 -0.57
N ALA A 77 -7.37 -13.23 -0.22
CA ALA A 77 -8.71 -13.49 -0.74
C ALA A 77 -8.83 -13.26 -2.26
N CYS A 78 -7.85 -12.58 -2.86
CA CYS A 78 -7.77 -12.37 -4.30
C CYS A 78 -6.37 -12.67 -4.87
N HIS A 79 -5.29 -12.47 -4.12
CA HIS A 79 -3.94 -12.83 -4.53
C HIS A 79 -3.66 -14.32 -4.31
N ASP A 80 -4.50 -15.17 -4.88
CA ASP A 80 -4.52 -16.62 -4.72
C ASP A 80 -3.88 -17.37 -5.90
N GLY A 81 -3.50 -16.66 -6.97
CA GLY A 81 -3.00 -17.24 -8.21
C GLY A 81 -4.08 -17.50 -9.28
N ASP A 82 -5.36 -17.25 -8.97
CA ASP A 82 -6.49 -17.39 -9.89
C ASP A 82 -7.15 -16.03 -10.19
N ILE A 83 -7.61 -15.32 -9.15
CA ILE A 83 -8.24 -14.00 -9.28
C ILE A 83 -7.18 -12.92 -9.60
N ALA A 84 -6.04 -13.01 -8.91
CA ALA A 84 -4.87 -12.16 -9.12
C ALA A 84 -3.60 -13.00 -8.95
N TRP A 85 -2.44 -12.37 -9.18
CA TRP A 85 -1.15 -13.05 -9.02
C TRP A 85 -0.96 -13.58 -7.59
N SER A 86 -0.21 -14.68 -7.48
CA SER A 86 0.13 -15.32 -6.21
C SER A 86 0.94 -14.40 -5.28
N VAL A 87 0.71 -14.56 -3.97
CA VAL A 87 1.40 -13.87 -2.86
C VAL A 87 2.91 -14.11 -2.79
N GLU A 88 3.43 -15.07 -3.54
CA GLU A 88 4.88 -15.33 -3.66
C GLU A 88 5.64 -14.20 -4.38
N ASN A 89 4.94 -13.34 -5.11
CA ASN A 89 5.54 -12.19 -5.80
C ASN A 89 5.74 -11.01 -4.85
N CYS A 90 6.64 -11.17 -3.86
CA CYS A 90 6.80 -10.24 -2.74
C CYS A 90 6.97 -8.78 -3.16
N ASP A 91 7.78 -8.52 -4.19
CA ASP A 91 8.12 -7.16 -4.66
C ASP A 91 6.94 -6.38 -5.24
N LEU A 92 5.87 -7.07 -5.66
CA LEU A 92 4.67 -6.40 -6.17
C LEU A 92 3.88 -5.71 -5.06
N CYS A 93 3.92 -6.27 -3.85
CA CYS A 93 3.28 -5.68 -2.68
C CYS A 93 4.27 -4.77 -1.94
N HIS A 94 5.46 -5.31 -1.62
CA HIS A 94 6.53 -4.66 -0.87
C HIS A 94 7.31 -3.67 -1.74
N SER A 95 6.64 -2.63 -2.21
CA SER A 95 7.16 -1.65 -3.17
C SER A 95 7.45 -0.27 -2.57
N GLY A 96 7.09 -0.05 -1.30
CA GLY A 96 7.26 1.22 -0.59
C GLY A 96 8.71 1.58 -0.30
N GLN A 97 8.94 2.85 0.03
CA GLN A 97 10.25 3.30 0.50
C GLN A 97 10.46 2.84 1.96
N PRO A 98 11.60 2.20 2.28
CA PRO A 98 11.93 1.82 3.66
C PRO A 98 11.75 2.98 4.64
N GLY A 99 11.24 2.70 5.84
CA GLY A 99 10.99 3.69 6.89
C GLY A 99 9.74 4.54 6.70
N THR A 100 8.98 4.36 5.62
CA THR A 100 7.72 5.10 5.43
C THR A 100 6.68 4.57 6.43
N PRO A 101 6.12 5.42 7.32
CA PRO A 101 5.15 4.96 8.30
C PRO A 101 3.83 4.56 7.63
N THR A 102 3.07 3.69 8.28
CA THR A 102 1.70 3.37 7.87
C THR A 102 0.86 4.65 7.76
N GLN A 103 0.31 4.91 6.58
CA GLN A 103 -0.41 6.16 6.30
C GLN A 103 -1.30 6.05 5.06
N VAL A 104 -2.28 6.94 4.98
CA VAL A 104 -3.03 7.21 3.74
C VAL A 104 -2.34 8.37 3.01
N HIS A 105 -1.81 8.10 1.81
CA HIS A 105 -1.13 9.08 0.98
C HIS A 105 -2.08 10.22 0.57
N GLY A 106 -1.61 11.45 0.72
CA GLY A 106 -2.35 12.67 0.42
C GLY A 106 -3.41 13.06 1.45
N SER A 107 -3.55 12.32 2.55
CA SER A 107 -4.55 12.60 3.59
C SER A 107 -4.23 13.86 4.38
N THR A 108 -5.26 14.51 4.93
CA THR A 108 -5.10 15.67 5.82
C THR A 108 -4.27 15.30 7.05
N LEU A 109 -4.49 14.12 7.64
CA LEU A 109 -3.74 13.63 8.80
C LEU A 109 -2.25 13.49 8.47
N GLN A 110 -1.91 12.94 7.30
CA GLN A 110 -0.52 12.88 6.86
C GLN A 110 0.08 14.28 6.74
N LYS A 111 -0.59 15.20 6.04
CA LYS A 111 -0.10 16.57 5.81
C LYS A 111 0.11 17.34 7.11
N LEU A 112 -0.76 17.13 8.11
CA LEU A 112 -0.63 17.72 9.44
C LEU A 112 0.58 17.15 10.18
N LYS A 113 0.83 15.84 10.10
CA LYS A 113 1.99 15.20 10.74
C LYS A 113 3.33 15.59 10.10
N THR A 114 3.35 15.86 8.80
CA THR A 114 4.57 16.25 8.06
C THR A 114 4.78 17.76 7.96
N SER A 115 3.91 18.57 8.58
CA SER A 115 4.03 20.02 8.54
C SER A 115 5.10 20.50 9.53
N PRO A 116 5.93 21.52 9.18
CA PRO A 116 7.00 22.04 10.05
C PRO A 116 6.53 22.52 11.44
N ALA A 117 5.23 22.76 11.61
CA ALA A 117 4.64 23.11 12.90
C ALA A 117 4.51 21.92 13.87
N ALA A 118 4.53 20.67 13.37
CA ALA A 118 4.41 19.46 14.19
C ALA A 118 5.73 19.07 14.87
N ASP A 119 6.87 19.47 14.30
CA ASP A 119 8.22 19.18 14.83
C ASP A 119 8.70 20.22 15.87
N ALA A 120 7.88 21.24 16.17
CA ALA A 120 8.21 22.35 17.07
C ALA A 120 7.75 22.12 18.53
N LYS A 121 7.60 20.88 18.97
CA LYS A 121 7.20 20.52 20.34
C LYS A 121 8.11 19.48 20.97
#